data_AF-A0A511VD45-F1
#
_entry.id   AF-A0A511VD45-F1
#
_cell.length_a   1.000
_cell.length_b   1.000
_cell.length_c   1.000
_cell.angle_alpha   90.00
_cell.angle_beta   90.00
_cell.angle_gamma   90.00
#
_symmetry.space_group_name_H-M   'P 1'
#
loop_
_entity.id
_entity.type
_entity.pdbx_description
1 polymer ?
#
loop_
_entity_poly.entity_id
_entity_poly.type
_entity_poly.pdbx_seq_one_letter_code
_entity_poly.pdbx_strand_id
1 'polypeptide(L)'
;MYHRLYIEYLYYFNVKQDYYECHEVMEELWLNEGRNRLLQALLQVAVGLHHFRNGNVEGAIHLFEAALAKSKDTWSGNLGIDMEKLFTETREYLKKLYAYEQAPFSFYPLHISILDPELTEAVTVCLPQGVAEEDKF
;
A
#
# COMPACT_ATOMS: atom_id res chain seq x y z
N MET A 1 -8.85 8.72 -16.09
CA MET A 1 -7.39 8.48 -16.13
C MET A 1 -6.78 8.68 -14.75
N TYR A 2 -6.15 7.63 -14.23
CA TYR A 2 -5.46 7.60 -12.94
C TYR A 2 -4.06 8.22 -13.03
N HIS A 3 -3.53 8.71 -11.91
CA HIS A 3 -2.16 9.25 -11.87
C HIS A 3 -1.14 8.13 -12.12
N ARG A 4 -0.06 8.42 -12.87
CA ARG A 4 1.01 7.44 -13.19
C ARG A 4 1.53 6.73 -11.93
N LEU A 5 1.93 7.51 -10.93
CA LEU A 5 2.45 6.98 -9.65
C LEU A 5 1.47 6.06 -8.92
N TYR A 6 0.17 6.28 -9.07
CA TYR A 6 -0.85 5.40 -8.48
C TYR A 6 -0.92 4.05 -9.19
N ILE A 7 -0.82 4.05 -10.53
CA ILE A 7 -0.74 2.83 -11.34
C ILE A 7 0.53 2.06 -10.98
N GLU A 8 1.67 2.75 -10.88
CA GLU A 8 2.94 2.15 -10.51
C GLU A 8 2.91 1.59 -9.08
N TYR A 9 2.31 2.30 -8.12
CA TYR A 9 2.08 1.76 -6.78
C TYR A 9 1.35 0.42 -6.81
N LEU A 10 0.25 0.32 -7.57
CA LEU A 10 -0.51 -0.92 -7.69
C LEU A 10 0.29 -2.02 -8.40
N TYR A 11 1.08 -1.66 -9.41
CA TYR A 11 1.98 -2.60 -10.09
C TYR A 11 3.04 -3.15 -9.13
N TYR A 12 3.73 -2.27 -8.39
CA TYR A 12 4.72 -2.67 -7.41
C TYR A 12 4.10 -3.50 -6.29
N PHE A 13 2.89 -3.17 -5.84
CA PHE A 13 2.20 -3.89 -4.78
C PHE A 13 1.77 -5.29 -5.23
N ASN A 14 1.04 -5.38 -6.35
CA ASN A 14 0.37 -6.61 -6.77
C ASN A 14 1.25 -7.53 -7.62
N VAL A 15 2.11 -6.95 -8.48
CA VAL A 15 2.88 -7.71 -9.48
C VAL A 15 4.29 -7.99 -8.99
N LYS A 16 5.02 -6.95 -8.59
CA LYS A 16 6.41 -7.10 -8.12
C LYS A 16 6.51 -7.48 -6.65
N GLN A 17 5.49 -7.15 -5.87
CA GLN A 17 5.52 -7.17 -4.41
C GLN A 17 6.74 -6.44 -3.85
N ASP A 18 7.13 -5.34 -4.50
CA ASP A 18 8.24 -4.48 -4.11
C ASP A 18 7.71 -3.31 -3.29
N TYR A 19 7.62 -3.52 -1.99
CA TYR A 19 7.02 -2.54 -1.08
C TYR A 19 7.93 -1.35 -0.79
N TYR A 20 9.23 -1.44 -1.11
CA TYR A 20 10.11 -0.28 -1.07
C TYR A 20 9.79 0.64 -2.25
N GLU A 21 9.68 0.11 -3.46
CA GLU A 21 9.25 0.93 -4.61
C GLU A 21 7.80 1.44 -4.46
N CYS A 22 6.92 0.70 -3.77
CA CYS A 22 5.61 1.24 -3.37
C CYS A 22 5.72 2.49 -2.48
N HIS A 23 6.71 2.53 -1.59
CA HIS A 23 6.95 3.68 -0.72
C HIS A 23 7.30 4.91 -1.56
N GLU A 24 8.32 4.79 -2.40
CA GLU A 24 8.82 5.90 -3.23
C GLU A 24 7.71 6.54 -4.06
N VAL A 25 7.02 5.74 -4.88
CA VAL A 25 6.02 6.30 -5.81
C VAL A 25 4.77 6.84 -5.09
N MET A 26 4.35 6.22 -3.98
CA MET A 26 3.18 6.68 -3.23
C MET A 26 3.49 7.87 -2.33
N GLU A 27 4.71 7.99 -1.80
CA GLU A 27 5.15 9.17 -1.06
C GLU A 27 5.17 10.40 -1.97
N GLU A 28 5.77 10.29 -3.16
CA GLU A 28 5.76 11.39 -4.14
C GLU A 28 4.33 11.81 -4.50
N LEU A 29 3.44 10.85 -4.79
CA LEU A 29 2.03 11.13 -5.05
C LEU A 29 1.34 11.80 -3.84
N TRP A 30 1.56 11.27 -2.65
CA TRP A 30 0.96 11.78 -1.41
C TRP A 30 1.39 13.23 -1.13
N LEU A 31 2.66 13.56 -1.33
CA LEU A 31 3.18 14.92 -1.17
C LEU A 31 2.56 15.88 -2.20
N ASN A 32 2.44 15.45 -3.45
CA ASN A 32 1.85 16.24 -4.54
C ASN A 32 0.33 16.46 -4.34
N GLU A 33 -0.36 15.52 -3.71
CA GLU A 33 -1.80 15.56 -3.43
C GLU A 33 -2.13 16.16 -2.06
N GLY A 34 -1.31 17.12 -1.61
CA GLY A 34 -1.57 17.90 -0.39
C GLY A 34 -1.56 17.07 0.90
N ARG A 35 -0.82 15.95 0.90
CA ARG A 35 -0.72 15.01 2.01
C ARG A 35 -2.06 14.39 2.44
N ASN A 36 -2.89 13.99 1.47
CA ASN A 36 -4.15 13.32 1.77
C ASN A 36 -3.99 12.07 2.67
N ARG A 37 -4.84 11.98 3.71
CA ARG A 37 -4.73 10.95 4.74
C ARG A 37 -5.10 9.54 4.26
N LEU A 38 -6.00 9.41 3.28
CA LEU A 38 -6.35 8.11 2.71
C LEU A 38 -5.20 7.56 1.84
N LEU A 39 -4.54 8.41 1.06
CA LEU A 39 -3.33 8.02 0.32
C LEU A 39 -2.20 7.62 1.28
N GLN A 40 -2.04 8.35 2.40
CA GLN A 40 -1.13 7.96 3.46
C GLN A 40 -1.47 6.59 4.05
N ALA A 41 -2.76 6.24 4.16
CA ALA A 41 -3.18 4.93 4.63
C ALA A 41 -2.71 3.81 3.70
N LEU A 42 -2.82 4.00 2.38
CA LEU A 42 -2.34 3.04 1.38
C LEU A 42 -0.81 2.87 1.46
N LEU A 43 -0.07 3.99 1.53
CA LEU A 43 1.37 4.00 1.77
C LEU A 43 1.73 3.16 3.01
N GLN A 44 1.06 3.41 4.14
CA GLN A 44 1.30 2.71 5.40
C GLN A 44 1.01 1.21 5.33
N VAL A 45 0.05 0.76 4.51
CA VAL A 45 -0.15 -0.69 4.26
C VAL A 45 1.06 -1.28 3.54
N ALA A 46 1.57 -0.65 2.49
CA ALA A 46 2.76 -1.16 1.79
C ALA A 46 3.99 -1.18 2.71
N VAL A 47 4.26 -0.10 3.44
CA VAL A 47 5.40 -0.02 4.35
C VAL A 47 5.26 -1.01 5.52
N GLY A 48 4.03 -1.24 6.02
CA GLY A 48 3.79 -2.25 7.06
C GLY A 48 4.16 -3.67 6.58
N LEU A 49 3.83 -4.01 5.33
CA LEU A 49 4.25 -5.27 4.72
C LEU A 49 5.77 -5.35 4.53
N HIS A 50 6.42 -4.24 4.13
CA HIS A 50 7.88 -4.15 4.04
C HIS A 50 8.55 -4.45 5.39
N HIS A 51 8.09 -3.79 6.46
CA HIS A 51 8.61 -3.99 7.82
C HIS A 51 8.48 -5.44 8.25
N PHE A 52 7.30 -6.04 8.07
CA PHE A 52 7.10 -7.43 8.49
C PHE A 52 7.97 -8.40 7.68
N ARG A 53 8.09 -8.20 6.37
CA ARG A 53 8.96 -9.02 5.51
C ARG A 53 10.42 -9.01 5.99
N ASN A 54 10.87 -7.89 6.54
CA ASN A 54 12.23 -7.70 7.05
C ASN A 54 12.38 -8.06 8.54
N GLY A 55 11.38 -8.73 9.14
CA GLY A 55 11.42 -9.18 10.54
C GLY A 55 11.11 -8.09 11.57
N ASN A 56 10.72 -6.88 11.15
CA ASN A 56 10.31 -5.81 12.04
C ASN A 56 8.80 -5.89 12.33
N VAL A 57 8.44 -6.74 13.30
CA VAL A 57 7.05 -6.99 13.71
C VAL A 57 6.41 -5.75 14.35
N GLU A 58 7.11 -5.10 15.28
CA GLU A 58 6.61 -3.93 16.00
C GLU A 58 6.32 -2.76 15.04
N GLY A 59 7.24 -2.49 14.11
CA GLY A 59 7.05 -1.47 13.08
C GLY A 59 5.87 -1.78 12.15
N ALA A 60 5.68 -3.06 11.78
CA ALA A 60 4.53 -3.45 10.98
C ALA A 60 3.20 -3.24 11.71
N ILE A 61 3.14 -3.56 13.00
CA ILE A 61 1.96 -3.31 13.86
C ILE A 61 1.62 -1.82 13.85
N HIS A 62 2.60 -0.96 14.16
CA HIS A 62 2.39 0.48 14.24
C HIS A 62 1.88 1.08 12.92
N LEU A 63 2.44 0.65 11.79
CA LEU A 63 2.03 1.13 10.47
C LEU A 63 0.62 0.66 10.08
N PHE A 64 0.26 -0.60 10.37
CA PHE A 64 -1.09 -1.08 10.12
C PHE A 64 -2.14 -0.42 11.01
N GLU A 65 -1.86 -0.20 12.29
CA GLU A 65 -2.73 0.59 13.17
C GLU A 65 -2.96 2.00 12.58
N ALA A 66 -1.87 2.66 12.19
CA ALA A 66 -1.92 4.00 11.61
C ALA A 66 -2.73 4.02 10.30
N ALA A 67 -2.54 3.03 9.42
CA ALA A 67 -3.30 2.91 8.19
C ALA A 67 -4.80 2.74 8.46
N LEU A 68 -5.16 1.84 9.38
CA LEU A 68 -6.55 1.56 9.75
C LEU A 68 -7.24 2.76 10.39
N ALA A 69 -6.52 3.59 11.14
CA ALA A 69 -7.06 4.83 11.70
C ALA A 69 -7.45 5.87 10.63
N LYS A 70 -6.92 5.74 9.41
CA LYS A 70 -7.17 6.64 8.26
C LYS A 70 -8.05 6.00 7.18
N SER A 71 -8.48 4.75 7.37
CA SER A 71 -9.15 3.95 6.32
C SER A 71 -10.52 4.50 5.89
N LYS A 72 -11.10 5.41 6.68
CA LYS A 72 -12.40 6.05 6.42
C LYS A 72 -12.25 7.53 6.02
N ASP A 73 -11.02 8.03 5.90
CA ASP A 73 -10.78 9.40 5.46
C ASP A 73 -11.16 9.55 3.99
N THR A 74 -11.58 10.76 3.61
CA THR A 74 -12.11 11.02 2.27
C THR A 74 -11.01 11.30 1.25
N TRP A 75 -11.27 10.87 0.01
CA TRP A 75 -10.48 11.19 -1.17
C TRP A 75 -11.43 11.70 -2.26
N SER A 76 -11.07 12.81 -2.90
CA SER A 76 -11.89 13.42 -3.96
C SER A 76 -11.75 12.71 -5.30
N GLY A 77 -10.65 11.98 -5.51
CA GLY A 77 -10.46 11.16 -6.71
C GLY A 77 -11.14 9.79 -6.60
N ASN A 78 -11.18 9.07 -7.72
CA ASN A 78 -11.52 7.65 -7.72
C ASN A 78 -10.24 6.84 -7.44
N LEU A 79 -10.30 5.84 -6.55
CA LEU A 79 -9.21 4.89 -6.35
C LEU A 79 -9.38 3.61 -7.18
N GLY A 80 -10.60 3.28 -7.63
CA GLY A 80 -10.83 2.11 -8.49
C GLY A 80 -10.47 0.75 -7.87
N ILE A 81 -10.27 0.69 -6.54
CA ILE A 81 -9.91 -0.51 -5.79
C ILE A 81 -10.93 -0.84 -4.70
N ASP A 82 -10.96 -2.10 -4.29
CA ASP A 82 -11.78 -2.58 -3.18
C ASP A 82 -11.13 -2.22 -1.83
N MET A 83 -11.46 -1.01 -1.35
CA MET A 83 -10.95 -0.48 -0.08
C MET A 83 -11.45 -1.30 1.12
N GLU A 84 -12.69 -1.81 1.06
CA GLU A 84 -13.26 -2.60 2.14
C GLU A 84 -12.50 -3.91 2.31
N LYS A 85 -12.23 -4.61 1.20
CA LYS A 85 -11.43 -5.83 1.21
C LYS A 85 -10.02 -5.56 1.71
N LEU A 86 -9.32 -4.56 1.16
CA LEU A 86 -7.95 -4.24 1.54
C LEU A 86 -7.83 -4.02 3.06
N PHE A 87 -8.66 -3.13 3.63
CA PHE A 87 -8.55 -2.83 5.06
C PHE A 87 -9.09 -3.94 5.97
N THR A 88 -9.96 -4.81 5.46
CA THR A 88 -10.37 -6.01 6.19
C THR A 88 -9.22 -7.00 6.26
N GLU A 89 -8.53 -7.25 5.16
CA GLU A 89 -7.34 -8.09 5.14
C GLU A 89 -6.21 -7.50 5.98
N THR A 90 -6.00 -6.18 5.96
CA THR A 90 -5.04 -5.49 6.85
C THR A 90 -5.39 -5.69 8.33
N ARG A 91 -6.68 -5.62 8.71
CA ARG A 91 -7.12 -5.92 10.09
C ARG A 91 -6.81 -7.36 10.49
N GLU A 92 -7.08 -8.32 9.62
CA GLU A 92 -6.78 -9.73 9.90
C GLU A 92 -5.26 -9.97 9.98
N TYR A 93 -4.47 -9.30 9.14
CA TYR A 93 -3.01 -9.33 9.22
C TYR A 93 -2.51 -8.78 10.56
N LEU A 94 -3.01 -7.62 10.97
CA LEU A 94 -2.67 -6.97 12.24
C LEU A 94 -3.02 -7.84 13.45
N LYS A 95 -4.19 -8.50 13.45
CA LYS A 95 -4.57 -9.46 14.50
C LYS A 95 -3.54 -10.59 14.66
N LYS A 96 -3.03 -11.13 13.55
CA LYS A 96 -1.97 -12.15 13.59
C LYS A 96 -0.66 -11.59 14.14
N LEU A 97 -0.30 -10.36 13.77
CA LEU A 97 0.91 -9.72 14.28
C LEU A 97 0.87 -9.49 15.80
N TYR A 98 -0.29 -9.10 16.36
CA TYR A 98 -0.42 -8.99 17.82
C TYR A 98 -0.19 -10.32 18.55
N ALA A 99 -0.50 -11.46 17.91
CA ALA A 99 -0.29 -12.79 18.48
C ALA A 99 1.05 -13.43 18.04
N TYR A 100 1.94 -12.67 17.40
CA TYR A 100 3.11 -13.22 16.72
C TYR A 100 4.09 -13.92 17.67
N GLU A 101 4.26 -13.41 18.89
CA GLU A 101 5.13 -14.04 19.89
C GLU A 101 4.64 -15.44 20.31
N GLN A 102 3.31 -15.65 20.33
CA GLN A 102 2.72 -16.93 20.73
C GLN A 102 2.51 -17.88 19.54
N ALA A 103 2.21 -17.32 18.37
CA ALA A 103 1.93 -18.06 17.14
C ALA A 103 2.57 -17.35 15.93
N PRO A 104 3.89 -17.49 15.74
CA PRO A 104 4.56 -16.86 14.62
C PRO A 104 4.06 -17.41 13.30
N PHE A 105 3.98 -16.56 12.29
CA PHE A 105 3.56 -16.93 10.95
C PHE A 105 4.53 -16.36 9.91
N SER A 106 4.74 -17.08 8.81
CA SER A 106 5.56 -16.59 7.72
C SER A 106 4.91 -15.40 7.03
N PHE A 107 5.74 -14.47 6.55
CA PHE A 107 5.30 -13.40 5.66
C PHE A 107 4.44 -13.95 4.51
N TYR A 108 3.34 -13.26 4.22
CA TYR A 108 2.57 -13.46 2.99
C TYR A 108 2.15 -12.10 2.41
N PRO A 109 2.13 -11.94 1.08
CA PRO A 109 1.70 -10.70 0.47
C PRO A 109 0.19 -10.52 0.59
N LEU A 110 -0.25 -9.26 0.67
CA LEU A 110 -1.63 -8.90 0.35
C LEU A 110 -1.77 -8.62 -1.15
N HIS A 111 -3.00 -8.66 -1.65
CA HIS A 111 -3.31 -8.32 -3.04
C HIS A 111 -4.48 -7.34 -3.10
N ILE A 112 -4.23 -6.15 -3.65
CA ILE A 112 -5.24 -5.10 -3.81
C ILE A 112 -6.14 -5.48 -4.97
N SER A 113 -7.41 -5.75 -4.69
CA SER A 113 -8.41 -6.02 -5.72
C SER A 113 -8.77 -4.72 -6.45
N ILE A 114 -8.49 -4.70 -7.76
CA ILE A 114 -8.85 -3.60 -8.65
C ILE A 114 -10.26 -3.86 -9.18
N LEU A 115 -11.16 -2.90 -9.00
CA LEU A 115 -12.57 -2.98 -9.41
C LEU A 115 -12.80 -2.27 -10.75
N ASP A 116 -12.00 -1.25 -11.05
CA ASP A 116 -12.10 -0.48 -12.29
C ASP A 116 -11.35 -1.19 -13.44
N PRO A 117 -12.02 -1.54 -14.56
CA PRO A 117 -11.37 -2.14 -15.71
C PRO A 117 -10.29 -1.26 -16.36
N GLU A 118 -10.47 0.07 -16.42
CA GLU A 118 -9.47 1.00 -17.00
C GLU A 118 -8.20 0.95 -16.17
N LEU A 119 -8.33 0.93 -14.84
CA LEU A 119 -7.19 0.80 -13.94
C LEU A 119 -6.53 -0.57 -14.04
N THR A 120 -7.33 -1.63 -14.18
CA THR A 120 -6.82 -3.00 -14.34
C THR A 120 -5.96 -3.12 -15.60
N GLU A 121 -6.43 -2.58 -16.72
CA GLU A 121 -5.69 -2.54 -17.97
C GLU A 121 -4.41 -1.71 -17.81
N ALA A 122 -4.51 -0.51 -17.23
CA ALA A 122 -3.36 0.37 -17.02
C ALA A 122 -2.25 -0.28 -16.17
N VAL A 123 -2.62 -1.00 -15.10
CA VAL A 123 -1.65 -1.74 -14.26
C VAL A 123 -1.06 -2.93 -15.03
N THR A 124 -1.86 -3.60 -15.86
CA THR A 124 -1.40 -4.77 -16.64
C THR A 124 -0.33 -4.40 -17.67
N VAL A 125 -0.49 -3.26 -18.35
CA VAL A 125 0.46 -2.77 -19.36
C VAL A 125 1.52 -1.84 -18.78
N CYS A 126 1.54 -1.66 -17.46
CA CYS A 126 2.46 -0.74 -16.78
C CYS A 126 3.91 -1.17 -16.99
N LEU A 127 4.72 -0.22 -17.46
CA LEU A 127 6.18 -0.28 -17.44
C LEU A 127 6.63 0.79 -16.44
N PRO A 128 6.86 0.43 -15.17
CA PRO A 128 7.07 1.42 -14.13
C PRO A 128 8.37 2.17 -14.38
N GLN A 129 8.32 3.48 -14.18
CA GLN A 129 9.49 4.36 -14.29
C GLN A 129 10.11 4.62 -12.90
N GLY A 130 9.36 4.35 -11.83
CA GLY A 130 9.74 4.67 -10.47
C GLY A 130 9.76 6.18 -10.23
N VAL A 131 10.50 6.55 -9.20
CA VAL A 131 10.91 7.92 -8.87
C VAL A 131 12.39 8.06 -9.23
N ALA A 132 12.80 9.21 -9.77
CA ALA A 132 14.22 9.44 -10.08
C ALA A 132 15.05 9.42 -8.79
N GLU A 133 16.26 8.88 -8.82
CA GLU A 133 17.12 8.75 -7.62
C GLU A 133 17.39 10.09 -6.92
N GLU A 134 17.38 11.20 -7.65
CA GLU A 134 17.53 12.56 -7.11
C GLU A 134 16.30 13.08 -6.36
N ASP A 135 15.15 12.46 -6.59
CA ASP A 135 13.85 12.78 -5.98
C ASP A 135 13.43 11.76 -4.90
N LYS A 136 14.21 10.67 -4.72
CA LYS A 136 14.02 9.70 -3.63
C LYS A 136 14.43 10.31 -2.30
N PHE A 137 13.64 10.07 -1.25
CA PHE A 137 13.83 10.64 0.09
C PHE A 137 14.79 9.82 0.96
#